data_AF-A0A1I2V9V2-F1
#
_entry.id   AF-A0A1I2V9V2-F1
#
_cell.length_a   1.000
_cell.length_b   1.000
_cell.length_c   1.000
_cell.angle_alpha   90.00
_cell.angle_beta   90.00
_cell.angle_gamma   90.00
#
_symmetry.space_group_name_H-M   'P 1'
#
loop_
_entity.id
_entity.type
_entity.pdbx_description
1 polymer ?
#
loop_
_entity_poly.entity_id
_entity_poly.type
_entity_poly.pdbx_seq_one_letter_code
_entity_poly.pdbx_strand_id
1 'polypeptide(L)'
;VRPGNPYLKGALGMAAFGAARTKGSFLQARYKRLTARRGPIKALVAVEHSIIIAVWHMLSDNVPYHELGGDYFTRRDPERAARRAVSRLNDLGYRVTLDPMEAAG
;
A
#
# COMPACT_ATOMS: atom_id res chain seq x y z
N VAL A 1 16.82 -5.77 25.47
CA VAL A 1 16.22 -4.89 24.44
C VAL A 1 15.53 -3.74 25.15
N ARG A 2 15.91 -2.48 24.89
CA ARG A 2 15.26 -1.32 25.52
C ARG A 2 13.84 -1.19 24.94
N PRO A 3 12.79 -1.05 25.77
CA PRO A 3 11.45 -0.80 25.25
C PRO A 3 11.46 0.53 24.48
N GLY A 4 10.83 0.55 23.29
CA GLY A 4 10.67 1.78 22.51
C GLY A 4 9.80 2.80 23.23
N ASN A 5 9.83 4.06 22.79
CA ASN A 5 9.06 5.13 23.41
C ASN A 5 7.54 4.85 23.32
N PRO A 6 6.83 4.65 24.44
CA PRO A 6 5.41 4.28 24.45
C PRO A 6 4.51 5.41 23.93
N TYR A 7 4.86 6.67 24.16
CA TYR A 7 4.11 7.82 23.66
C TYR A 7 4.21 7.94 22.15
N LEU A 8 5.41 7.73 21.60
CA LEU A 8 5.61 7.70 20.14
C LEU A 8 4.78 6.58 19.50
N LYS A 9 4.77 5.39 20.11
CA LYS A 9 3.95 4.27 19.63
C LYS A 9 2.46 4.62 19.61
N GLY A 10 1.95 5.25 20.68
CA GLY A 10 0.55 5.69 20.74
C GLY A 10 0.21 6.73 19.67
N ALA A 11 1.07 7.73 19.48
CA ALA A 11 0.90 8.75 18.44
C ALA A 11 0.93 8.15 17.02
N LEU A 12 1.86 7.24 16.75
CA LEU A 12 1.92 6.50 15.48
C LEU A 12 0.66 5.66 15.25
N GLY A 13 0.11 5.03 16.29
CA GLY A 13 -1.13 4.26 16.18
C GLY A 13 -2.32 5.13 15.76
N MET A 14 -2.46 6.32 16.34
CA MET A 14 -3.50 7.27 15.94
C MET A 14 -3.29 7.77 14.50
N ALA A 15 -2.06 8.10 14.13
CA ALA A 15 -1.72 8.49 12.76
C ALA A 15 -2.01 7.38 11.75
N ALA A 16 -1.64 6.13 12.07
CA ALA A 16 -1.91 4.96 11.25
C ALA A 16 -3.40 4.70 11.08
N PHE A 17 -4.20 4.90 12.14
CA PHE A 17 -5.65 4.74 12.08
C PHE A 17 -6.32 5.79 11.19
N GLY A 18 -5.82 7.03 11.20
CA GLY A 18 -6.23 8.08 10.27
C GLY A 18 -5.83 7.74 8.83
N ALA A 19 -4.55 7.42 8.62
CA ALA A 19 -4.00 7.09 7.31
C ALA A 19 -4.69 5.88 6.64
N ALA A 20 -5.09 4.87 7.43
CA ALA A 20 -5.83 3.72 6.94
C ALA A 20 -7.24 4.08 6.41
N ARG A 21 -7.84 5.18 6.90
CA ARG A 21 -9.14 5.67 6.45
C ARG A 21 -9.05 6.63 5.26
N THR A 22 -7.91 7.29 5.07
CA THR A 22 -7.68 8.19 3.93
C THR A 22 -7.79 7.43 2.61
N LYS A 23 -8.78 7.76 1.79
CA LYS A 23 -9.02 7.09 0.51
C LYS A 23 -7.93 7.43 -0.50
N GLY A 24 -7.48 6.43 -1.26
CA GLY A 24 -6.53 6.64 -2.35
C GLY A 24 -5.08 6.87 -1.89
N SER A 25 -4.76 6.68 -0.60
CA SER A 25 -3.39 6.70 -0.12
C SER A 25 -2.72 5.32 -0.22
N PHE A 26 -1.40 5.31 -0.33
CA PHE A 26 -0.58 4.11 -0.24
C PHE A 26 -0.77 3.39 1.09
N LEU A 27 -0.86 4.15 2.19
CA LEU A 27 -1.03 3.60 3.53
C LEU A 27 -2.37 2.85 3.66
N GLN A 28 -3.46 3.38 3.09
CA GLN A 28 -4.72 2.66 3.00
C GLN A 28 -4.59 1.40 2.14
N ALA A 29 -3.98 1.49 0.96
CA ALA A 29 -3.83 0.34 0.08
C ALA A 29 -3.02 -0.78 0.77
N ARG A 30 -1.95 -0.42 1.49
CA ARG A 30 -1.13 -1.32 2.28
C ARG A 30 -1.93 -1.94 3.43
N TYR A 31 -2.70 -1.13 4.17
CA TYR A 31 -3.58 -1.61 5.24
C TYR A 31 -4.57 -2.66 4.72
N LYS A 32 -5.34 -2.35 3.67
CA LYS A 32 -6.33 -3.27 3.09
C LYS A 32 -5.72 -4.61 2.67
N ARG A 33 -4.55 -4.58 2.01
CA ARG A 33 -3.84 -5.78 1.56
C ARG A 33 -3.39 -6.66 2.72
N LEU A 34 -2.92 -6.04 3.80
CA LEU A 34 -2.42 -6.76 4.99
C LEU A 34 -3.57 -7.26 5.86
N THR A 35 -4.65 -6.49 6.00
CA THR A 35 -5.84 -6.89 6.76
C THR A 35 -6.40 -8.19 6.23
N ALA A 36 -6.52 -8.34 4.90
CA ALA A 36 -6.99 -9.56 4.26
C ALA A 36 -6.12 -10.80 4.52
N ARG A 37 -4.84 -10.64 4.88
CA ARG A 37 -3.88 -11.74 5.07
C ARG A 37 -3.49 -12.01 6.52
N ARG A 38 -3.49 -10.98 7.37
CA ARG A 38 -2.90 -11.02 8.72
C ARG A 38 -3.84 -10.49 9.80
N GLY A 39 -5.02 -9.98 9.43
CA GLY A 39 -5.95 -9.34 10.34
C GLY A 39 -5.65 -7.86 10.62
N PRO A 40 -6.63 -7.11 11.15
CA PRO A 40 -6.61 -5.65 11.22
C PRO A 40 -5.53 -5.10 12.17
N ILE A 41 -5.30 -5.71 13.33
CA ILE A 41 -4.31 -5.23 14.31
C ILE A 41 -2.89 -5.30 13.73
N LYS A 42 -2.52 -6.45 13.13
CA LYS A 42 -1.20 -6.61 12.50
C LYS A 42 -1.01 -5.70 11.30
N ALA A 43 -2.09 -5.43 10.56
CA ALA A 43 -2.07 -4.48 9.46
C ALA A 43 -1.83 -3.04 9.95
N LEU A 44 -2.45 -2.64 11.07
CA LEU A 44 -2.26 -1.31 11.66
C LEU A 44 -0.81 -1.10 12.09
N VAL A 45 -0.21 -2.06 12.81
CA VAL A 45 1.21 -1.99 13.21
C VAL A 45 2.14 -1.91 11.99
N ALA A 46 1.80 -2.58 10.88
CA ALA A 46 2.58 -2.46 9.66
C ALA A 46 2.45 -1.08 8.99
N VAL A 47 1.33 -0.38 9.18
CA VAL A 47 1.16 1.02 8.76
C VAL A 47 1.96 1.94 9.67
N GLU A 48 1.92 1.76 10.99
CA GLU A 48 2.77 2.49 11.96
C GLU A 48 4.25 2.40 11.56
N HIS A 49 4.72 1.19 11.26
CA HIS A 49 6.08 0.95 10.81
C HIS A 49 6.40 1.67 9.48
N SER A 50 5.44 1.78 8.57
CA SER A 50 5.64 2.50 7.30
C SER A 50 5.71 4.01 7.53
N ILE A 51 4.90 4.55 8.45
CA ILE A 51 4.90 5.97 8.82
C ILE A 51 6.24 6.35 9.46
N ILE A 52 6.73 5.57 10.44
CA ILE A 52 7.99 5.92 11.11
C ILE A 52 9.20 5.85 10.16
N ILE A 53 9.20 4.93 9.19
CA ILE A 53 10.22 4.89 8.14
C ILE A 53 10.13 6.14 7.24
N ALA A 54 8.91 6.52 6.84
CA ALA A 54 8.72 7.73 6.03
C ALA A 54 9.22 8.98 6.77
N VAL A 55 8.89 9.12 8.06
CA VAL A 55 9.37 10.22 8.91
C VAL A 55 10.90 10.20 9.02
N TRP A 56 11.51 9.02 9.20
CA TRP A 56 12.96 8.91 9.25
C TRP A 56 13.63 9.39 7.96
N HIS A 57 13.11 9.00 6.79
CA HIS A 57 13.60 9.49 5.50
C HIS A 57 13.39 11.00 5.33
N MET A 58 12.21 11.51 5.67
CA MET A 58 11.93 12.95 5.58
C MET A 58 12.91 13.77 6.42
N LEU A 59 13.23 13.30 7.63
CA LEU A 59 14.14 13.99 8.53
C LEU A 59 15.61 13.79 8.14
N SER A 60 15.99 12.61 7.65
CA SER A 60 17.38 12.29 7.31
C SER A 60 17.82 12.93 6.00
N ASP A 61 16.93 12.90 5.00
CA ASP A 61 17.22 13.39 3.64
C ASP A 61 16.69 14.84 3.45
N ASN A 62 16.05 15.42 4.47
CA ASN A 62 15.39 16.73 4.44
C ASN A 62 14.42 16.90 3.26
N VAL A 63 13.67 15.84 2.97
CA VAL A 63 12.69 15.81 1.89
C VAL A 63 11.26 15.81 2.43
N PRO A 64 10.31 16.43 1.72
CA PRO A 64 8.90 16.35 2.09
C PRO A 64 8.36 14.93 1.94
N TYR A 65 7.27 14.61 2.64
CA TYR A 65 6.57 13.35 2.47
C TYR A 65 6.06 13.23 1.03
N HIS A 66 6.41 12.13 0.36
CA HIS A 66 5.90 11.80 -0.96
C HIS A 66 4.86 10.68 -0.86
N GLU A 67 3.61 11.02 -1.17
CA GLU A 67 2.52 10.05 -1.19
C GLU A 67 2.58 9.21 -2.47
N LEU A 68 2.74 7.90 -2.31
CA LEU A 68 2.91 6.96 -3.44
C LEU A 68 1.58 6.63 -4.15
N GLY A 69 0.44 6.93 -3.53
CA GLY A 69 -0.88 6.69 -4.09
C GLY A 69 -1.40 5.27 -3.86
N GLY A 70 -2.73 5.12 -3.91
CA GLY A 70 -3.43 3.85 -3.65
C GLY A 70 -3.26 2.81 -4.76
N ASP A 71 -2.83 3.23 -5.94
CA ASP A 71 -2.53 2.44 -7.12
C ASP A 71 -1.07 1.93 -7.17
N TYR A 72 -0.23 2.33 -6.21
CA TYR A 72 1.19 1.95 -6.14
C TYR A 72 1.43 0.43 -6.32
N PHE A 73 0.63 -0.42 -5.67
CA PHE A 73 0.79 -1.88 -5.78
C PHE A 73 0.37 -2.45 -7.14
N THR A 74 -0.45 -1.72 -7.89
CA THR A 74 -0.86 -2.08 -9.26
C THR A 74 0.20 -1.58 -10.25
N ARG A 75 0.69 -0.35 -10.09
CA ARG A 75 1.77 0.23 -10.89
C ARG A 75 3.09 -0.51 -10.77
N ARG A 76 3.39 -1.04 -9.57
CA ARG A 76 4.65 -1.76 -9.30
C ARG A 76 4.73 -3.14 -9.98
N ASP A 77 3.58 -3.76 -10.26
CA ASP A 77 3.52 -5.12 -10.83
C ASP A 77 2.38 -5.21 -11.85
N PRO A 78 2.53 -4.50 -12.99
CA PRO A 78 1.48 -4.40 -14.01
C PRO A 78 1.20 -5.77 -14.64
N GLU A 79 2.21 -6.63 -14.79
CA GLU A 79 2.04 -7.99 -15.30
C GLU A 79 1.14 -8.84 -14.40
N ARG A 80 1.37 -8.80 -13.08
CA ARG A 80 0.52 -9.57 -12.17
C ARG A 80 -0.88 -9.00 -12.06
N ALA A 81 -1.04 -7.69 -12.22
CA ALA A 81 -2.35 -7.07 -12.32
C ALA A 81 -3.08 -7.57 -13.59
N ALA A 82 -2.40 -7.57 -14.74
CA ALA A 82 -2.93 -8.09 -15.99
C ALA A 82 -3.31 -9.57 -15.89
N ARG A 83 -2.43 -10.45 -15.36
CA ARG A 83 -2.73 -11.88 -15.16
C ARG A 83 -3.96 -12.11 -14.29
N ARG A 84 -4.16 -11.31 -13.24
CA ARG A 84 -5.38 -11.39 -12.40
C ARG A 84 -6.64 -10.97 -13.15
N ALA A 85 -6.55 -9.91 -13.96
CA ALA A 85 -7.68 -9.46 -14.78
C ALA A 85 -8.08 -10.53 -15.82
N VAL A 86 -7.09 -11.10 -16.51
CA VAL A 86 -7.30 -12.22 -17.46
C VAL A 86 -7.95 -13.42 -16.77
N SER A 87 -7.39 -13.85 -15.61
CA SER A 87 -7.97 -14.96 -14.85
C SER A 87 -9.43 -14.71 -14.50
N ARG A 88 -9.75 -13.49 -14.04
CA ARG A 88 -11.12 -13.14 -13.65
C ARG A 88 -12.09 -13.11 -14.83
N LEU A 89 -11.63 -12.72 -16.02
CA LEU A 89 -12.43 -12.75 -17.24
C LEU A 89 -12.63 -14.19 -17.74
N ASN A 90 -11.60 -15.04 -17.65
CA ASN A 90 -11.72 -16.46 -17.95
C ASN A 90 -12.69 -17.17 -17.00
N ASP A 91 -12.66 -16.86 -15.71
CA ASP A 91 -13.60 -17.41 -14.70
C ASP A 91 -15.06 -17.04 -15.00
N LEU A 92 -15.28 -15.92 -15.71
CA LEU A 92 -16.59 -15.47 -16.17
C LEU A 92 -17.00 -16.07 -17.53
N GLY A 93 -16.18 -16.96 -18.11
CA GLY A 93 -16.45 -17.65 -19.36
C GLY A 93 -16.00 -16.92 -20.62
N TYR A 94 -15.25 -15.83 -20.50
CA TYR A 94 -14.74 -15.08 -21.64
C TYR A 94 -13.38 -15.64 -22.08
N ARG A 95 -13.18 -15.77 -23.40
CA ARG A 95 -11.84 -15.98 -23.98
C ARG A 95 -11.16 -14.62 -24.11
N VAL A 96 -10.07 -14.42 -23.38
CA VAL A 96 -9.32 -13.15 -23.41
C VAL A 96 -8.16 -13.24 -24.40
N THR A 97 -8.14 -12.33 -25.37
CA THR A 97 -6.97 -12.03 -26.22
C THR A 97 -6.38 -10.69 -25.77
N LEU A 98 -5.08 -10.67 -25.51
CA LEU A 98 -4.36 -9.45 -25.15
C LEU A 98 -3.59 -8.98 -26.37
N ASP A 99 -4.08 -7.93 -27.01
CA ASP A 99 -3.35 -7.25 -28.09
C ASP A 99 -2.57 -6.06 -27.49
N PRO A 100 -1.25 -5.97 -27.73
CA PRO A 100 -0.48 -4.81 -27.28
C PRO A 100 -1.01 -3.56 -27.98
N MET A 101 -1.34 -2.52 -27.22
CA MET A 101 -1.60 -1.22 -27.80
C MET A 101 -0.32 -0.72 -28.46
N GLU A 102 -0.37 -0.41 -29.75
CA GLU A 102 0.70 0.34 -30.43
C GLU A 102 0.98 1.59 -29.59
N ALA A 103 2.21 1.68 -29.08
CA ALA A 103 2.64 2.82 -28.31
C ALA A 103 2.52 4.06 -29.21
N ALA A 104 1.61 4.98 -28.88
CA ALA A 104 1.60 6.30 -29.48
C ALA A 104 2.95 6.95 -29.14
N GLY A 105 3.78 7.13 -30.18
CA GLY A 105 5.07 7.83 -30.12
C GLY A 105 4.93 9.29 -29.75
#